data_AF-A0A183VBP8-F1
#
_entry.id   AF-A0A183VBP8-F1
#
_cell.length_a   1.000
_cell.length_b   1.000
_cell.length_c   1.000
_cell.angle_alpha   90.00
_cell.angle_beta   90.00
_cell.angle_gamma   90.00
#
_symmetry.space_group_name_H-M   'P 1'
#
loop_
_entity.id
_entity.type
_entity.pdbx_description
1 polymer ?
#
loop_
_entity_poly.entity_id
_entity_poly.type
_entity_poly.pdbx_seq_one_letter_code
_entity_poly.pdbx_strand_id
1 'polypeptide(L)'
;MFPVQILKENAQEERGETARLSTFVGAIAIGDLVKSTLGPKGMDKILLSGEGDRQNVQVTNDGATILKSIGVDNPAAKVLVGKCIQPFGLPVDLFVDMSMTQDSEVGDGTTSVAVLAAELLREAERMVAMKIHPQVIIGGYRKALRIAQEALKKSAQPSGCASMQKFNDNDISESTIFSANMDGDLLKIARTTLGSKILSQHKEHFAKLAVSAVLRLKGSYNLDAIQIIKKLGGSMDESYLDEGFLLEKKPGMYQPKRVENAKILIANTPMDTDKVKVFGSRVRVESVAKVAELEVAEKLKMKEKVDKIVAHHINVFINRQLIYNYPEQLFADAGIMAIEHADFEGIERLALVLGLLMLAESINAAFVEVACTQRAAEVWKRSGITGRYVRKLHIVSS
;
A
#
# COMPACT_ATOMS: atom_id res chain seq x y z
N MET A 1 -50.51 22.55 32.07
CA MET A 1 -49.14 22.05 32.34
C MET A 1 -48.27 22.57 31.21
N PHE A 2 -47.38 23.53 31.47
CA PHE A 2 -46.48 24.05 30.44
C PHE A 2 -45.49 22.95 30.02
N PRO A 3 -45.15 22.81 28.72
CA PRO A 3 -44.19 21.80 28.29
C PRO A 3 -42.84 22.09 28.95
N VAL A 4 -42.36 21.14 29.75
CA VAL A 4 -41.03 21.21 30.38
C VAL A 4 -39.99 21.05 29.29
N GLN A 5 -39.14 22.05 29.10
CA GLN A 5 -38.01 21.98 28.19
C GLN A 5 -36.95 21.06 28.80
N ILE A 6 -36.87 19.82 28.30
CA ILE A 6 -35.91 18.80 28.76
C ILE A 6 -34.54 18.98 28.07
N LEU A 7 -34.54 19.57 26.88
CA LEU A 7 -33.35 19.70 26.04
C LEU A 7 -32.63 21.04 26.28
N LYS A 8 -31.31 21.04 26.08
CA LYS A 8 -30.47 22.25 26.14
C LYS A 8 -30.84 23.24 25.02
N GLU A 9 -30.57 24.53 25.23
CA GLU A 9 -30.69 25.53 24.17
C GLU A 9 -29.82 25.14 22.96
N ASN A 10 -30.40 25.22 21.75
CA ASN A 10 -29.86 24.75 20.47
C ASN A 10 -29.83 23.22 20.22
N ALA A 11 -30.40 22.40 21.11
CA ALA A 11 -30.55 20.98 20.81
C ALA A 11 -31.71 20.73 19.84
N GLN A 12 -31.45 19.96 18.78
CA GLN A 12 -32.46 19.50 17.84
C GLN A 12 -32.83 18.04 18.14
N GLU A 13 -34.11 17.72 18.05
CA GLU A 13 -34.62 16.37 18.30
C GLU A 13 -35.50 15.90 17.14
N GLU A 14 -35.10 14.78 16.54
CA GLU A 14 -35.92 14.04 15.57
C GLU A 14 -36.49 12.79 16.25
N ARG A 15 -37.81 12.59 16.20
CA ARG A 15 -38.48 11.42 16.80
C ARG A 15 -39.26 10.62 15.77
N GLY A 16 -39.39 9.32 16.03
CA GLY A 16 -40.35 8.45 15.36
C GLY A 16 -40.13 8.38 13.83
N GLU A 17 -41.11 8.84 13.07
CA GLU A 17 -41.10 8.83 11.60
C GLU A 17 -40.06 9.78 11.03
N THR A 18 -39.91 10.98 11.58
CA THR A 18 -38.99 12.00 11.07
C THR A 18 -37.53 11.53 11.15
N ALA A 19 -37.14 10.89 12.26
CA ALA A 19 -35.80 10.32 12.43
C ALA A 19 -35.52 9.18 11.43
N ARG A 20 -36.54 8.36 11.13
CA ARG A 20 -36.42 7.30 10.12
C ARG A 20 -36.25 7.88 8.72
N LEU A 21 -37.07 8.86 8.36
CA LEU A 21 -36.99 9.53 7.06
C LEU A 21 -35.62 10.21 6.86
N SER A 22 -35.14 10.94 7.87
CA SER A 22 -33.81 11.56 7.88
C SER A 22 -32.70 10.53 7.62
N THR A 23 -32.86 9.31 8.17
CA THR A 23 -31.93 8.20 7.98
C THR A 23 -31.96 7.60 6.58
N PHE A 24 -33.15 7.34 6.05
CA PHE A 24 -33.29 6.83 4.69
C PHE A 24 -32.76 7.83 3.66
N VAL A 25 -33.14 9.11 3.79
CA VAL A 25 -32.69 10.17 2.88
C VAL A 25 -31.17 10.30 2.89
N GLY A 26 -30.53 10.27 4.07
CA GLY A 26 -29.08 10.33 4.18
C GLY A 26 -28.37 9.17 3.48
N ALA A 27 -28.80 7.93 3.73
CA ALA A 27 -28.20 6.74 3.13
C ALA A 27 -28.44 6.65 1.61
N ILE A 28 -29.65 7.00 1.16
CA ILE A 28 -30.01 7.01 -0.26
C ILE A 28 -29.21 8.08 -1.00
N ALA A 29 -29.05 9.27 -0.44
CA ALA A 29 -28.27 10.35 -1.04
C ALA A 29 -26.79 9.94 -1.24
N ILE A 30 -26.20 9.28 -0.25
CA ILE A 30 -24.83 8.75 -0.35
C ILE A 30 -24.74 7.68 -1.44
N GLY A 31 -25.68 6.73 -1.46
CA GLY A 31 -25.74 5.67 -2.47
C GLY A 31 -25.87 6.23 -3.89
N ASP A 32 -26.77 7.19 -4.09
CA ASP A 32 -26.98 7.85 -5.38
C ASP A 32 -25.76 8.68 -5.80
N LEU A 33 -25.03 9.26 -4.85
CA LEU A 33 -23.77 9.95 -5.12
C LEU A 33 -22.74 8.99 -5.73
N VAL A 34 -22.50 7.83 -5.12
CA VAL A 34 -21.47 6.88 -5.58
C VAL A 34 -21.93 6.01 -6.76
N LYS A 35 -23.23 5.90 -7.02
CA LYS A 35 -23.81 5.08 -8.11
C LYS A 35 -23.20 5.36 -9.48
N SER A 36 -22.88 6.64 -9.76
CA SER A 36 -22.25 7.04 -11.03
C SER A 36 -20.87 6.43 -11.28
N THR A 37 -20.17 5.94 -10.25
CA THR A 37 -18.83 5.34 -10.39
C THR A 37 -18.89 3.82 -10.60
N LEU A 38 -20.07 3.21 -10.46
CA LEU A 38 -20.22 1.76 -10.55
C LEU A 38 -20.15 1.25 -12.00
N GLY A 39 -19.32 0.24 -12.24
CA GLY A 39 -19.27 -0.53 -13.48
C GLY A 39 -18.23 -0.03 -14.51
N PRO A 40 -18.07 -0.73 -15.65
CA PRO A 40 -17.05 -0.42 -16.66
C PRO A 40 -17.30 0.87 -17.44
N LYS A 41 -18.52 1.42 -17.36
CA LYS A 41 -18.90 2.73 -17.89
C LYS A 41 -19.15 3.74 -16.77
N GLY A 42 -18.59 3.49 -15.59
CA GLY A 42 -18.61 4.41 -14.47
C GLY A 42 -17.85 5.69 -14.82
N MET A 43 -18.31 6.80 -14.27
CA MET A 43 -17.67 8.11 -14.41
C MET A 43 -16.84 8.41 -13.16
N ASP A 44 -15.69 9.05 -13.34
CA ASP A 44 -14.86 9.49 -12.24
C ASP A 44 -15.39 10.78 -11.61
N LYS A 45 -15.15 10.95 -10.32
CA LYS A 45 -15.47 12.19 -9.60
C LYS A 45 -14.23 13.01 -9.34
N ILE A 46 -14.37 14.32 -9.50
CA ILE A 46 -13.34 15.30 -9.16
C ILE A 46 -13.64 15.78 -7.74
N LEU A 47 -12.72 15.49 -6.83
CA LEU A 47 -12.74 15.94 -5.44
C LEU A 47 -11.81 17.14 -5.32
N LEU A 48 -12.31 18.22 -4.74
CA LEU A 48 -11.56 19.45 -4.48
C LEU A 48 -11.47 19.63 -2.97
N SER A 49 -10.26 19.55 -2.45
CA SER A 49 -9.99 19.76 -1.02
C SER A 49 -9.11 20.98 -0.83
N GLY A 50 -9.55 21.92 0.02
CA GLY A 50 -8.81 23.13 0.39
C GLY A 50 -9.43 24.43 -0.14
N GLU A 51 -8.92 25.56 0.36
CA GLU A 51 -9.35 26.91 0.00
C GLU A 51 -8.17 27.70 -0.59
N GLY A 52 -8.36 28.40 -1.70
CA GLY A 52 -7.32 29.18 -2.38
C GLY A 52 -6.39 28.39 -3.31
N ASP A 53 -5.13 28.83 -3.42
CA ASP A 53 -4.13 28.39 -4.43
C ASP A 53 -3.52 26.99 -4.17
N ARG A 54 -3.87 26.34 -3.06
CA ARG A 54 -3.44 24.97 -2.70
C ARG A 54 -4.60 23.97 -2.78
N GLN A 55 -5.42 24.09 -3.83
CA GLN A 55 -6.45 23.10 -4.11
C GLN A 55 -5.80 21.77 -4.51
N ASN A 56 -5.96 20.76 -3.67
CA ASN A 56 -5.63 19.40 -4.04
C ASN A 56 -6.80 18.85 -4.87
N VAL A 57 -6.58 18.73 -6.18
CA VAL A 57 -7.54 18.15 -7.11
C VAL A 57 -7.27 16.65 -7.20
N GLN A 58 -8.20 15.84 -6.70
CA GLN A 58 -8.11 14.39 -6.78
C GLN A 58 -9.24 13.86 -7.65
N VAL A 59 -8.89 13.22 -8.76
CA VAL A 59 -9.85 12.53 -9.63
C VAL A 59 -9.85 11.06 -9.24
N THR A 60 -11.00 10.51 -8.86
CA THR A 60 -11.10 9.11 -8.43
C THR A 60 -12.43 8.47 -8.81
N ASN A 61 -12.37 7.18 -9.09
CA ASN A 61 -13.53 6.31 -9.25
C ASN A 61 -13.87 5.56 -7.94
N ASP A 62 -12.90 5.44 -7.05
CA ASP A 62 -13.01 4.60 -5.86
C ASP A 62 -14.01 5.17 -4.85
N GLY A 63 -15.05 4.39 -4.55
CA GLY A 63 -16.12 4.77 -3.64
C GLY A 63 -15.61 5.06 -2.23
N ALA A 64 -14.66 4.28 -1.71
CA ALA A 64 -14.13 4.49 -0.36
C ALA A 64 -13.40 5.84 -0.26
N THR A 65 -12.58 6.19 -1.25
CA THR A 65 -11.90 7.50 -1.32
C THR A 65 -12.91 8.65 -1.41
N ILE A 66 -13.95 8.53 -2.23
CA ILE A 66 -14.99 9.54 -2.37
C ILE A 66 -15.70 9.78 -1.04
N LEU A 67 -16.13 8.70 -0.37
CA LEU A 67 -16.84 8.80 0.90
C LEU A 67 -15.96 9.38 2.01
N LYS A 68 -14.65 9.07 2.05
CA LYS A 68 -13.71 9.65 3.02
C LYS A 68 -13.53 11.17 2.86
N SER A 69 -13.71 11.69 1.66
CA SER A 69 -13.43 13.10 1.34
C SER A 69 -14.64 14.02 1.43
N ILE A 70 -15.86 13.48 1.45
CA ILE A 70 -17.08 14.29 1.49
C ILE A 70 -17.41 14.65 2.94
N GLY A 71 -17.60 15.94 3.23
CA GLY A 71 -18.23 16.38 4.47
C GLY A 71 -19.74 16.26 4.36
N VAL A 72 -20.39 15.48 5.23
CA VAL A 72 -21.85 15.40 5.27
C VAL A 72 -22.38 15.87 6.61
N ASP A 73 -23.45 16.65 6.60
CA ASP A 73 -24.03 17.25 7.80
C ASP A 73 -25.16 16.46 8.45
N ASN A 74 -25.94 15.73 7.65
CA ASN A 74 -27.06 14.92 8.13
C ASN A 74 -26.52 13.89 9.15
N PRO A 75 -27.07 13.78 10.37
CA PRO A 75 -26.56 12.90 11.42
C PRO A 75 -26.59 11.42 11.04
N ALA A 76 -27.59 10.98 10.29
CA ALA A 76 -27.58 9.65 9.69
C ALA A 76 -26.46 9.56 8.66
N ALA A 77 -26.27 10.57 7.82
CA ALA A 77 -25.14 10.59 6.91
C ALA A 77 -23.77 10.77 7.60
N LYS A 78 -23.68 11.34 8.81
CA LYS A 78 -22.46 11.45 9.65
C LYS A 78 -22.14 10.11 10.29
N VAL A 79 -23.15 9.41 10.82
CA VAL A 79 -23.14 7.97 11.14
C VAL A 79 -22.88 7.12 9.88
N LEU A 80 -22.75 7.72 8.70
CA LEU A 80 -22.38 7.02 7.47
C LEU A 80 -21.07 7.54 6.86
N VAL A 81 -20.54 8.71 7.28
CA VAL A 81 -19.47 9.44 6.57
C VAL A 81 -18.40 10.10 7.47
N GLY A 82 -18.69 10.42 8.74
CA GLY A 82 -17.85 11.31 9.54
C GLY A 82 -16.75 10.61 10.33
N LYS A 83 -15.49 11.06 10.21
CA LYS A 83 -14.44 10.76 11.20
C LYS A 83 -14.81 11.37 12.56
N CYS A 84 -15.35 10.57 13.48
CA CYS A 84 -15.45 10.97 14.87
C CYS A 84 -14.06 10.87 15.54
N ILE A 85 -13.36 12.01 15.58
CA ILE A 85 -12.23 12.22 16.51
C ILE A 85 -12.83 12.46 17.89
N GLN A 86 -13.08 11.40 18.66
CA GLN A 86 -13.14 11.49 20.13
C GLN A 86 -12.49 10.26 20.78
N PRO A 87 -11.77 10.41 21.91
CA PRO A 87 -10.96 9.33 22.49
C PRO A 87 -11.77 8.23 23.20
N PHE A 88 -13.08 8.40 23.42
CA PHE A 88 -13.89 7.48 24.23
C PHE A 88 -15.37 7.58 23.84
N GLY A 89 -15.90 6.57 23.14
CA GLY A 89 -17.33 6.42 22.87
C GLY A 89 -17.63 6.15 21.40
N LEU A 90 -18.19 4.96 21.12
CA LEU A 90 -18.53 4.45 19.78
C LEU A 90 -19.21 5.51 18.87
N PRO A 91 -18.62 5.82 17.70
CA PRO A 91 -19.37 6.20 16.52
C PRO A 91 -19.68 4.93 15.69
N VAL A 92 -20.87 4.86 15.10
CA VAL A 92 -21.27 3.74 14.22
C VAL A 92 -21.23 4.30 12.81
N ASP A 93 -20.08 4.36 12.15
CA ASP A 93 -19.93 5.01 10.84
C ASP A 93 -20.25 4.03 9.70
N LEU A 94 -21.46 3.49 9.65
CA LEU A 94 -21.80 2.26 8.91
C LEU A 94 -21.34 2.23 7.44
N PHE A 95 -21.53 3.26 6.60
CA PHE A 95 -21.18 3.17 5.16
C PHE A 95 -19.71 3.46 4.87
N VAL A 96 -19.12 4.45 5.53
CA VAL A 96 -17.68 4.69 5.44
C VAL A 96 -16.92 3.53 6.06
N ASP A 97 -17.32 3.04 7.23
CA ASP A 97 -16.71 1.86 7.85
C ASP A 97 -16.90 0.63 6.99
N MET A 98 -18.12 0.34 6.48
CA MET A 98 -18.32 -0.79 5.56
C MET A 98 -17.44 -0.68 4.31
N SER A 99 -17.35 0.51 3.72
CA SER A 99 -16.53 0.72 2.52
C SER A 99 -15.04 0.63 2.85
N MET A 100 -14.61 1.10 4.03
CA MET A 100 -13.23 1.03 4.50
C MET A 100 -12.82 -0.38 4.91
N THR A 101 -13.69 -1.13 5.58
CA THR A 101 -13.48 -2.54 5.91
C THR A 101 -13.43 -3.37 4.64
N GLN A 102 -14.30 -3.09 3.66
CA GLN A 102 -14.25 -3.76 2.36
C GLN A 102 -12.93 -3.45 1.62
N ASP A 103 -12.48 -2.19 1.68
CA ASP A 103 -11.21 -1.74 1.11
C ASP A 103 -10.01 -2.40 1.82
N SER A 104 -10.04 -2.57 3.15
CA SER A 104 -8.95 -3.20 3.90
C SER A 104 -8.89 -4.72 3.75
N GLU A 105 -10.04 -5.40 3.74
CA GLU A 105 -10.11 -6.87 3.71
C GLU A 105 -9.97 -7.43 2.29
N VAL A 106 -10.57 -6.75 1.29
CA VAL A 106 -10.65 -7.25 -0.09
C VAL A 106 -10.00 -6.29 -1.09
N GLY A 107 -10.00 -4.98 -0.83
CA GLY A 107 -9.41 -3.97 -1.71
C GLY A 107 -10.20 -3.65 -2.98
N ASP A 108 -11.40 -4.23 -3.15
CA ASP A 108 -12.31 -3.96 -4.25
C ASP A 108 -13.77 -4.11 -3.81
N GLY A 109 -14.69 -3.55 -4.60
CA GLY A 109 -16.14 -3.61 -4.35
C GLY A 109 -16.66 -2.57 -3.36
N THR A 110 -15.85 -1.56 -3.03
CA THR A 110 -16.21 -0.45 -2.13
C THR A 110 -17.51 0.23 -2.57
N THR A 111 -17.62 0.60 -3.86
CA THR A 111 -18.82 1.19 -4.45
C THR A 111 -20.00 0.23 -4.45
N SER A 112 -19.78 -1.06 -4.74
CA SER A 112 -20.84 -2.07 -4.82
C SER A 112 -21.52 -2.28 -3.47
N VAL A 113 -20.75 -2.33 -2.39
CA VAL A 113 -21.27 -2.48 -1.02
C VAL A 113 -22.11 -1.27 -0.63
N ALA A 114 -21.61 -0.05 -0.90
CA ALA A 114 -22.35 1.17 -0.60
C ALA A 114 -23.67 1.27 -1.38
N VAL A 115 -23.67 0.98 -2.69
CA VAL A 115 -24.90 1.01 -3.50
C VAL A 115 -25.88 -0.07 -3.06
N LEU A 116 -25.41 -1.29 -2.79
CA LEU A 116 -26.27 -2.39 -2.33
C LEU A 116 -26.93 -2.05 -0.99
N ALA A 117 -26.18 -1.49 -0.03
CA ALA A 117 -26.74 -1.08 1.26
C ALA A 117 -27.77 0.04 1.11
N ALA A 118 -27.52 1.02 0.23
CA ALA A 118 -28.47 2.10 -0.03
C ALA A 118 -29.78 1.60 -0.65
N GLU A 119 -29.71 0.69 -1.64
CA GLU A 119 -30.91 0.12 -2.26
C GLU A 119 -31.69 -0.79 -1.29
N LEU A 120 -31.01 -1.54 -0.41
CA LEU A 120 -31.68 -2.31 0.65
C LEU A 120 -32.45 -1.41 1.63
N LEU A 121 -31.92 -0.22 1.92
CA LEU A 121 -32.58 0.78 2.75
C LEU A 121 -33.75 1.45 2.01
N ARG A 122 -33.61 1.72 0.72
CA ARG A 122 -34.72 2.23 -0.13
C ARG A 122 -35.89 1.24 -0.19
N GLU A 123 -35.62 -0.05 -0.35
CA GLU A 123 -36.68 -1.07 -0.31
C GLU A 123 -37.28 -1.24 1.09
N ALA A 124 -36.46 -1.10 2.15
CA ALA A 124 -36.96 -1.09 3.52
C ALA A 124 -37.88 0.10 3.79
N GLU A 125 -37.58 1.29 3.26
CA GLU A 125 -38.44 2.47 3.34
C GLU A 125 -39.84 2.19 2.76
N ARG A 126 -39.92 1.54 1.58
CA ARG A 126 -41.20 1.14 0.97
C ARG A 126 -41.99 0.19 1.87
N MET A 127 -41.33 -0.79 2.49
CA MET A 127 -41.98 -1.74 3.40
C MET A 127 -42.46 -1.08 4.70
N VAL A 128 -41.67 -0.13 5.23
CA VAL A 128 -42.08 0.67 6.40
C VAL A 128 -43.27 1.56 6.05
N ALA A 129 -43.32 2.13 4.84
CA ALA A 129 -44.47 2.89 4.36
C ALA A 129 -45.74 2.03 4.24
N MET A 130 -45.60 0.73 3.96
CA MET A 130 -46.69 -0.26 4.03
C MET A 130 -47.06 -0.67 5.46
N LYS A 131 -46.55 0.02 6.48
CA LYS A 131 -46.78 -0.24 7.92
C LYS A 131 -46.24 -1.59 8.42
N ILE A 132 -45.21 -2.13 7.77
CA ILE A 132 -44.49 -3.29 8.28
C ILE A 132 -43.51 -2.84 9.38
N HIS A 133 -43.53 -3.50 10.53
CA HIS A 133 -42.64 -3.15 11.63
C HIS A 133 -41.16 -3.42 11.24
N PRO A 134 -40.21 -2.48 11.44
CA PRO A 134 -38.81 -2.61 11.02
C PRO A 134 -38.13 -3.90 11.49
N GLN A 135 -38.46 -4.35 12.71
CA GLN A 135 -37.92 -5.60 13.26
C GLN A 135 -38.26 -6.84 12.42
N VAL A 136 -39.43 -6.86 11.77
CA VAL A 136 -39.85 -7.96 10.88
C VAL A 136 -39.02 -7.93 9.61
N ILE A 137 -38.75 -6.73 9.06
CA ILE A 137 -37.91 -6.54 7.86
C ILE A 137 -36.49 -7.05 8.15
N ILE A 138 -35.90 -6.67 9.29
CA ILE A 138 -34.58 -7.15 9.73
C ILE A 138 -34.57 -8.69 9.83
N GLY A 139 -35.61 -9.28 10.41
CA GLY A 139 -35.78 -10.73 10.49
C GLY A 139 -35.83 -11.40 9.10
N GLY A 140 -36.48 -10.77 8.14
CA GLY A 140 -36.52 -11.19 6.74
C GLY A 140 -35.14 -11.11 6.07
N TYR A 141 -34.45 -9.97 6.17
CA TYR A 141 -33.11 -9.78 5.61
C TYR A 141 -32.08 -10.76 6.16
N ARG A 142 -32.13 -11.10 7.46
CA ARG A 142 -31.26 -12.13 8.04
C ARG A 142 -31.49 -13.51 7.44
N LYS A 143 -32.73 -13.87 7.13
CA LYS A 143 -33.05 -15.14 6.44
C LYS A 143 -32.59 -15.11 4.99
N ALA A 144 -32.86 -14.01 4.28
CA ALA A 144 -32.45 -13.83 2.89
C ALA A 144 -30.92 -13.90 2.73
N LEU A 145 -30.16 -13.29 3.66
CA LEU A 145 -28.70 -13.34 3.67
C LEU A 145 -28.16 -14.77 3.68
N ARG A 146 -28.72 -15.65 4.52
CA ARG A 146 -28.30 -17.06 4.58
C ARG A 146 -28.52 -17.78 3.25
N ILE A 147 -29.70 -17.59 2.66
CA ILE A 147 -30.05 -18.20 1.37
C ILE A 147 -29.12 -17.67 0.26
N ALA A 148 -28.84 -16.37 0.24
CA ALA A 148 -27.94 -15.76 -0.72
C ALA A 148 -26.50 -16.30 -0.60
N GLN A 149 -26.00 -16.47 0.63
CA GLN A 149 -24.68 -17.07 0.87
C GLN A 149 -24.60 -18.53 0.44
N GLU A 150 -25.65 -19.31 0.70
CA GLU A 150 -25.73 -20.70 0.24
C GLU A 150 -25.77 -20.80 -1.29
N ALA A 151 -26.57 -19.93 -1.95
CA ALA A 151 -26.62 -19.87 -3.41
C ALA A 151 -25.29 -19.44 -4.03
N LEU A 152 -24.58 -18.49 -3.41
CA LEU A 152 -23.25 -18.07 -3.84
C LEU A 152 -22.26 -19.23 -3.74
N LYS A 153 -22.23 -19.96 -2.62
CA LYS A 153 -21.36 -21.14 -2.46
C LYS A 153 -21.66 -22.24 -3.49
N LYS A 154 -22.92 -22.44 -3.85
CA LYS A 154 -23.34 -23.42 -4.88
C LYS A 154 -22.98 -23.00 -6.30
N SER A 155 -22.95 -21.70 -6.58
CA SER A 155 -22.65 -21.15 -7.91
C SER A 155 -21.17 -20.82 -8.11
N ALA A 156 -20.39 -20.70 -7.04
CA ALA A 156 -18.96 -20.45 -7.10
C ALA A 156 -18.23 -21.59 -7.81
N GLN A 157 -17.54 -21.25 -8.89
CA GLN A 157 -16.68 -22.19 -9.61
C GLN A 157 -15.23 -21.94 -9.17
N PRO A 158 -14.57 -22.91 -8.49
CA PRO A 158 -13.18 -22.74 -8.10
C PRO A 158 -12.27 -22.72 -9.33
N SER A 159 -11.41 -21.70 -9.41
CA SER A 159 -10.39 -21.59 -10.46
C SER A 159 -9.46 -22.80 -10.40
N GLY A 160 -9.19 -23.39 -11.57
CA GLY A 160 -8.41 -24.63 -11.72
C GLY A 160 -9.22 -25.90 -12.00
N CYS A 161 -10.57 -25.83 -12.01
CA CYS A 161 -11.44 -26.99 -12.26
C CYS A 161 -12.21 -26.91 -13.61
N ALA A 162 -12.12 -25.80 -14.34
CA ALA A 162 -12.83 -25.65 -15.62
C ALA A 162 -11.98 -26.16 -16.79
N SER A 163 -12.38 -27.32 -17.30
CA SER A 163 -11.92 -28.05 -18.50
C SER A 163 -10.66 -28.91 -18.37
N MET A 164 -10.83 -30.09 -17.75
CA MET A 164 -10.46 -31.30 -18.49
C MET A 164 -11.33 -31.36 -19.76
N GLN A 165 -11.03 -30.53 -20.77
CA GLN A 165 -11.25 -30.99 -22.13
C GLN A 165 -10.29 -32.15 -22.29
N LYS A 166 -10.83 -33.35 -22.54
CA LYS A 166 -10.08 -34.53 -22.95
C LYS A 166 -9.26 -34.17 -24.20
N PHE A 167 -8.10 -33.57 -24.03
CA PHE A 167 -7.07 -33.54 -25.05
C PHE A 167 -6.28 -34.82 -24.85
N ASN A 168 -6.42 -35.70 -25.84
CA ASN A 168 -5.72 -36.97 -25.92
C ASN A 168 -4.23 -36.77 -25.62
N ASP A 169 -3.74 -37.71 -24.81
CA ASP A 169 -2.36 -38.18 -24.67
C ASP A 169 -1.36 -37.49 -25.60
N ASN A 170 -0.48 -36.67 -25.01
CA ASN A 170 0.97 -36.88 -25.04
C ASN A 170 1.70 -35.72 -24.32
N ASP A 171 2.37 -36.07 -23.22
CA ASP A 171 3.58 -35.45 -22.66
C ASP A 171 3.61 -33.93 -22.39
N ILE A 172 2.69 -33.43 -21.57
CA ILE A 172 2.90 -32.16 -20.85
C ILE A 172 2.49 -32.35 -19.39
N SER A 173 3.44 -32.15 -18.47
CA SER A 173 3.28 -32.33 -17.03
C SER A 173 2.04 -31.63 -16.47
N GLU A 174 1.26 -32.38 -15.69
CA GLU A 174 -0.02 -32.00 -15.06
C GLU A 174 0.06 -30.68 -14.25
N SER A 175 1.24 -30.32 -13.74
CA SER A 175 1.51 -29.06 -13.04
C SER A 175 1.55 -27.81 -13.95
N THR A 176 1.90 -27.96 -15.22
CA THR A 176 2.04 -26.84 -16.16
C THR A 176 0.68 -26.39 -16.71
N ILE A 177 -0.24 -27.33 -16.91
CA ILE A 177 -1.61 -27.05 -17.38
C ILE A 177 -2.44 -26.35 -16.28
N PHE A 178 -2.24 -26.75 -15.02
CA PHE A 178 -2.88 -26.12 -13.86
C PHE A 178 -2.46 -24.66 -13.68
N SER A 179 -1.17 -24.36 -13.85
CA SER A 179 -0.63 -22.99 -13.80
C SER A 179 -1.17 -22.12 -14.93
N ALA A 180 -1.21 -22.63 -16.17
CA ALA A 180 -1.66 -21.87 -17.34
C ALA A 180 -3.15 -21.46 -17.27
N ASN A 181 -4.00 -22.35 -16.74
CA ASN A 181 -5.43 -22.06 -16.56
C ASN A 181 -5.68 -21.06 -15.41
N MET A 182 -4.93 -21.17 -14.31
CA MET A 182 -4.99 -20.18 -13.23
C MET A 182 -4.54 -18.79 -13.69
N ASP A 183 -3.47 -18.71 -14.48
CA ASP A 183 -2.97 -17.44 -15.02
C ASP A 183 -4.03 -16.77 -15.93
N GLY A 184 -4.74 -17.58 -16.73
CA GLY A 184 -5.84 -17.11 -17.57
C GLY A 184 -7.02 -16.55 -16.77
N ASP A 185 -7.40 -17.22 -15.68
CA ASP A 185 -8.51 -16.77 -14.82
C ASP A 185 -8.12 -15.54 -13.99
N LEU A 186 -6.90 -15.50 -13.46
CA LEU A 186 -6.36 -14.31 -12.77
C LEU A 186 -6.30 -13.10 -13.69
N LEU A 187 -5.91 -13.30 -14.97
CA LEU A 187 -5.94 -12.24 -15.97
C LEU A 187 -7.37 -11.74 -16.25
N LYS A 188 -8.38 -12.63 -16.28
CA LYS A 188 -9.79 -12.22 -16.45
C LYS A 188 -10.27 -11.42 -15.24
N ILE A 189 -9.92 -11.82 -14.02
CA ILE A 189 -10.24 -11.11 -12.79
C ILE A 189 -9.62 -9.70 -12.85
N ALA A 190 -8.31 -9.59 -13.10
CA ALA A 190 -7.62 -8.30 -13.20
C ALA A 190 -8.19 -7.41 -14.31
N ARG A 191 -8.55 -7.97 -15.47
CA ARG A 191 -9.21 -7.20 -16.55
C ARG A 191 -10.58 -6.65 -16.15
N THR A 192 -11.31 -7.39 -15.33
CA THR A 192 -12.65 -7.01 -14.88
C THR A 192 -12.56 -5.87 -13.86
N THR A 193 -11.68 -5.98 -12.88
CA THR A 193 -11.51 -4.96 -11.82
C THR A 193 -10.89 -3.66 -12.35
N LEU A 194 -9.99 -3.74 -13.34
CA LEU A 194 -9.41 -2.56 -13.99
C LEU A 194 -10.37 -1.89 -14.98
N GLY A 195 -11.43 -2.59 -15.41
CA GLY A 195 -12.36 -2.10 -16.42
C GLY A 195 -13.19 -0.89 -15.99
N SER A 196 -13.39 -0.68 -14.69
CA SER A 196 -14.12 0.47 -14.13
C SER A 196 -13.25 1.70 -13.85
N LYS A 197 -11.93 1.60 -14.03
CA LYS A 197 -10.97 2.67 -13.70
C LYS A 197 -10.45 3.34 -14.98
N ILE A 198 -9.71 4.45 -14.82
CA ILE A 198 -9.01 5.18 -15.90
C ILE A 198 -8.15 4.24 -16.76
N LEU A 199 -7.65 3.16 -16.16
CA LEU A 199 -6.83 2.12 -16.80
C LEU A 199 -7.61 1.23 -17.79
N SER A 200 -8.91 1.47 -18.00
CA SER A 200 -9.77 0.70 -18.91
C SER A 200 -9.24 0.65 -20.35
N GLN A 201 -8.60 1.73 -20.81
CA GLN A 201 -7.99 1.82 -22.15
C GLN A 201 -6.80 0.87 -22.30
N HIS A 202 -6.02 0.69 -21.24
CA HIS A 202 -4.79 -0.12 -21.21
C HIS A 202 -4.92 -1.35 -20.31
N LYS A 203 -6.16 -1.86 -20.15
CA LYS A 203 -6.48 -2.94 -19.21
C LYS A 203 -5.67 -4.22 -19.43
N GLU A 204 -5.29 -4.53 -20.67
CA GLU A 204 -4.51 -5.73 -20.97
C GLU A 204 -3.09 -5.65 -20.48
N HIS A 205 -2.46 -4.48 -20.61
CA HIS A 205 -1.09 -4.25 -20.16
C HIS A 205 -1.02 -4.27 -18.63
N PHE A 206 -1.86 -3.49 -17.97
CA PHE A 206 -1.91 -3.44 -16.50
C PHE A 206 -2.37 -4.76 -15.87
N ALA A 207 -3.27 -5.52 -16.51
CA ALA A 207 -3.63 -6.85 -16.03
C ALA A 207 -2.44 -7.81 -16.06
N LYS A 208 -1.63 -7.81 -17.13
CA LYS A 208 -0.42 -8.63 -17.20
C LYS A 208 0.60 -8.23 -16.14
N LEU A 209 0.78 -6.93 -15.91
CA LEU A 209 1.68 -6.42 -14.87
C LEU A 209 1.23 -6.85 -13.46
N ALA A 210 -0.06 -6.68 -13.15
CA ALA A 210 -0.62 -7.06 -11.85
C ALA A 210 -0.48 -8.56 -11.58
N VAL A 211 -0.86 -9.41 -12.54
CA VAL A 211 -0.75 -10.87 -12.41
C VAL A 211 0.72 -11.29 -12.29
N SER A 212 1.62 -10.72 -13.08
CA SER A 212 3.06 -11.00 -12.99
C SER A 212 3.65 -10.60 -11.63
N ALA A 213 3.20 -9.47 -11.05
CA ALA A 213 3.65 -9.03 -9.73
C ALA A 213 3.15 -9.95 -8.62
N VAL A 214 1.87 -10.37 -8.67
CA VAL A 214 1.27 -11.27 -7.66
C VAL A 214 1.88 -12.68 -7.73
N LEU A 215 2.10 -13.23 -8.93
CA LEU A 215 2.73 -14.54 -9.10
C LEU A 215 4.17 -14.58 -8.54
N ARG A 216 4.89 -13.45 -8.56
CA ARG A 216 6.23 -13.35 -7.99
C ARG A 216 6.27 -13.43 -6.47
N LEU A 217 5.17 -13.10 -5.78
CA LEU A 217 5.06 -13.19 -4.33
C LEU A 217 4.94 -14.63 -3.80
N LYS A 218 4.75 -15.63 -4.69
CA LYS A 218 4.73 -17.07 -4.38
C LYS A 218 3.88 -17.44 -3.15
N GLY A 219 2.72 -16.80 -2.99
CA GLY A 219 1.76 -17.09 -1.92
C GLY A 219 1.88 -16.23 -0.66
N SER A 220 2.80 -15.25 -0.61
CA SER A 220 2.71 -14.19 0.39
C SER A 220 1.58 -13.22 0.05
N TYR A 221 0.72 -12.93 1.03
CA TYR A 221 -0.43 -12.03 0.89
C TYR A 221 -0.08 -10.56 1.20
N ASN A 222 1.17 -10.27 1.55
CA ASN A 222 1.60 -8.91 1.90
C ASN A 222 1.77 -8.06 0.64
N LEU A 223 0.76 -7.23 0.35
CA LEU A 223 0.79 -6.25 -0.74
C LEU A 223 1.90 -5.20 -0.57
N ASP A 224 2.30 -4.94 0.67
CA ASP A 224 3.40 -4.03 1.01
C ASP A 224 4.73 -4.47 0.37
N ALA A 225 4.89 -5.73 0.00
CA ALA A 225 6.08 -6.17 -0.72
C ALA A 225 6.18 -5.62 -2.17
N ILE A 226 5.07 -5.16 -2.75
CA ILE A 226 5.05 -4.54 -4.08
C ILE A 226 5.21 -3.03 -3.93
N GLN A 227 6.32 -2.48 -4.43
CA GLN A 227 6.54 -1.04 -4.46
C GLN A 227 5.98 -0.42 -5.75
N ILE A 228 5.17 0.63 -5.60
CA ILE A 228 4.63 1.40 -6.73
C ILE A 228 5.31 2.77 -6.76
N ILE A 229 6.21 2.98 -7.73
CA ILE A 229 6.89 4.26 -7.95
C ILE A 229 6.21 5.01 -9.08
N LYS A 230 5.75 6.24 -8.82
CA LYS A 230 5.09 7.09 -9.81
C LYS A 230 6.04 8.22 -10.21
N LYS A 231 6.52 8.19 -11.46
CA LYS A 231 7.32 9.28 -12.06
C LYS A 231 6.50 9.99 -13.12
N LEU A 232 6.57 11.32 -13.13
CA LEU A 232 5.87 12.14 -14.11
C LEU A 232 6.56 12.04 -15.49
N GLY A 233 5.74 11.98 -16.53
CA GLY A 233 6.15 12.03 -17.94
C GLY A 233 6.26 10.67 -18.63
N GLY A 234 5.77 10.61 -19.88
CA GLY A 234 5.60 9.38 -20.67
C GLY A 234 4.12 9.04 -20.86
N SER A 235 3.82 8.01 -21.66
CA SER A 235 2.47 7.41 -21.74
C SER A 235 2.23 6.41 -20.61
N MET A 236 0.97 6.12 -20.28
CA MET A 236 0.63 5.06 -19.31
C MET A 236 1.13 3.68 -19.75
N ASP A 237 1.23 3.44 -21.06
CA ASP A 237 1.77 2.21 -21.65
C ASP A 237 3.25 1.96 -21.32
N GLU A 238 3.99 3.02 -21.00
CA GLU A 238 5.41 2.90 -20.63
C GLU A 238 5.60 2.38 -19.20
N SER A 239 4.51 2.20 -18.44
CA SER A 239 4.56 1.56 -17.12
C SER A 239 5.04 0.12 -17.27
N TYR A 240 5.99 -0.31 -16.45
CA TYR A 240 6.51 -1.67 -16.49
C TYR A 240 6.80 -2.21 -15.10
N LEU A 241 6.79 -3.53 -14.99
CA LEU A 241 7.25 -4.26 -13.83
C LEU A 241 8.69 -4.65 -14.08
N ASP A 242 9.61 -4.07 -13.32
CA ASP A 242 11.03 -4.43 -13.41
C ASP A 242 11.25 -5.87 -12.94
N GLU A 243 12.16 -6.61 -13.58
CA GLU A 243 12.53 -7.99 -13.18
C GLU A 243 13.27 -8.04 -11.83
N GLY A 244 13.69 -6.88 -11.34
CA GLY A 244 14.38 -6.68 -10.08
C GLY A 244 13.58 -5.84 -9.09
N PHE A 245 14.31 -5.00 -8.36
CA PHE A 245 13.76 -4.02 -7.45
C PHE A 245 14.26 -2.63 -7.81
N LEU A 246 13.37 -1.64 -7.77
CA LEU A 246 13.69 -0.24 -8.03
C LEU A 246 13.73 0.51 -6.71
N LEU A 247 14.88 1.10 -6.38
CA LEU A 247 15.03 1.94 -5.20
C LEU A 247 15.14 3.42 -5.61
N GLU A 248 14.22 4.26 -5.12
CA GLU A 248 14.19 5.70 -5.37
C GLU A 248 15.15 6.45 -4.43
N LYS A 249 16.45 6.22 -4.60
CA LYS A 249 17.52 6.92 -3.88
C LYS A 249 18.67 7.22 -4.82
N LYS A 250 19.55 8.15 -4.43
CA LYS A 250 20.77 8.46 -5.17
C LYS A 250 21.96 7.82 -4.46
N PRO A 251 22.96 7.31 -5.20
CA PRO A 251 24.22 6.91 -4.59
C PRO A 251 24.94 8.14 -4.04
N GLY A 252 25.86 7.91 -3.10
CA GLY A 252 26.70 8.97 -2.55
C GLY A 252 27.62 9.63 -3.59
N MET A 253 28.21 10.76 -3.22
CA MET A 253 29.10 11.51 -4.10
C MET A 253 30.37 10.72 -4.44
N TYR A 254 30.81 10.81 -5.70
CA TYR A 254 32.02 10.15 -6.24
C TYR A 254 32.03 8.61 -6.17
N GLN A 255 30.87 7.99 -6.00
CA GLN A 255 30.73 6.53 -6.00
C GLN A 255 30.44 5.97 -7.39
N PRO A 256 30.70 4.66 -7.64
CA PRO A 256 30.40 4.05 -8.92
C PRO A 256 28.89 4.11 -9.19
N LYS A 257 28.47 4.62 -10.35
CA LYS A 257 27.05 4.66 -10.74
C LYS A 257 26.49 3.31 -11.15
N ARG A 258 27.38 2.36 -11.49
CA ARG A 258 27.04 1.02 -11.92
C ARG A 258 28.03 0.02 -11.35
N VAL A 259 27.49 -1.02 -10.74
CA VAL A 259 28.22 -2.14 -10.13
C VAL A 259 27.70 -3.43 -10.77
N GLU A 260 28.63 -4.24 -11.29
CA GLU A 260 28.34 -5.58 -11.79
C GLU A 260 28.70 -6.61 -10.73
N ASN A 261 27.92 -7.70 -10.62
CA ASN A 261 28.05 -8.72 -9.57
C ASN A 261 28.10 -8.08 -8.17
N ALA A 262 27.11 -7.26 -7.86
CA ALA A 262 27.02 -6.55 -6.60
C ALA A 262 26.80 -7.52 -5.43
N LYS A 263 27.78 -7.54 -4.53
CA LYS A 263 27.62 -8.04 -3.16
C LYS A 263 27.01 -6.92 -2.33
N ILE A 264 25.81 -7.16 -1.81
CA ILE A 264 25.02 -6.16 -1.10
C ILE A 264 25.01 -6.48 0.39
N LEU A 265 25.30 -5.48 1.22
CA LEU A 265 25.04 -5.51 2.65
C LEU A 265 23.93 -4.54 2.99
N ILE A 266 22.95 -5.04 3.74
CA ILE A 266 21.88 -4.25 4.33
C ILE A 266 22.16 -4.08 5.81
N ALA A 267 22.19 -2.84 6.29
CA ALA A 267 22.43 -2.54 7.70
C ALA A 267 21.43 -1.51 8.25
N ASN A 268 21.24 -1.57 9.56
CA ASN A 268 20.55 -0.54 10.34
C ASN A 268 21.48 0.00 11.44
N THR A 269 22.60 0.60 11.05
CA THR A 269 23.62 1.11 11.99
C THR A 269 23.78 2.63 11.84
N PRO A 270 23.90 3.39 12.95
CA PRO A 270 24.21 4.81 12.88
C PRO A 270 25.61 5.07 12.32
N MET A 271 25.67 5.94 11.31
CA MET A 271 26.89 6.39 10.62
C MET A 271 27.09 7.91 10.77
N ASP A 272 26.78 8.44 11.95
CA ASP A 272 26.91 9.86 12.30
C ASP A 272 27.81 10.04 13.53
N THR A 273 27.25 9.85 14.71
CA THR A 273 27.94 9.98 15.99
C THR A 273 27.62 8.80 16.88
N ASP A 274 28.64 8.09 17.34
CA ASP A 274 28.48 7.06 18.35
C ASP A 274 28.33 7.69 19.73
N LYS A 275 27.14 8.24 19.97
CA LYS A 275 26.77 8.66 21.31
C LYS A 275 26.65 7.41 22.18
N VAL A 276 27.42 7.40 23.26
CA VAL A 276 27.27 6.39 24.32
C VAL A 276 25.81 6.46 24.80
N LYS A 277 25.09 5.34 24.76
CA LYS A 277 23.64 5.25 25.11
C LYS A 277 23.32 5.56 26.58
N VAL A 278 24.31 6.02 27.36
CA VAL A 278 24.14 6.45 28.74
C VAL A 278 23.65 7.90 28.72
N PHE A 279 22.38 8.10 29.06
CA PHE A 279 21.78 9.42 29.15
C PHE A 279 22.54 10.29 30.16
N GLY A 280 22.97 11.48 29.72
CA GLY A 280 23.64 12.46 30.58
C GLY A 280 25.16 12.36 30.64
N SER A 281 25.80 11.50 29.85
CA SER A 281 27.26 11.50 29.71
C SER A 281 27.75 12.84 29.13
N ARG A 282 28.29 13.69 30.00
CA ARG A 282 28.97 14.94 29.62
C ARG A 282 30.46 14.74 29.79
N VAL A 283 31.22 14.90 28.71
CA VAL A 283 32.68 14.89 28.79
C VAL A 283 33.14 16.27 29.26
N ARG A 284 33.69 16.34 30.48
CA ARG A 284 34.34 17.54 31.00
C ARG A 284 35.80 17.49 30.60
N VAL A 285 36.28 18.55 29.95
CA VAL A 285 37.64 18.62 29.41
C VAL A 285 38.38 19.78 30.05
N GLU A 286 39.60 19.55 30.52
CA GLU A 286 40.41 20.53 31.25
C GLU A 286 41.16 21.50 30.32
N SER A 287 41.32 21.15 29.05
CA SER A 287 42.05 21.95 28.07
C SER A 287 41.49 21.79 26.65
N VAL A 288 41.72 22.81 25.81
CA VAL A 288 41.31 22.80 24.38
C VAL A 288 42.05 21.70 23.60
N ALA A 289 43.28 21.37 23.98
CA ALA A 289 44.05 20.29 23.35
C ALA A 289 43.36 18.92 23.51
N LYS A 290 42.78 18.66 24.69
CA LYS A 290 42.04 17.42 24.95
C LYS A 290 40.72 17.35 24.17
N VAL A 291 40.11 18.49 23.83
CA VAL A 291 38.93 18.53 22.94
C VAL A 291 39.32 18.08 21.53
N ALA A 292 40.47 18.55 21.01
CA ALA A 292 40.96 18.13 19.70
C ALA A 292 41.32 16.63 19.65
N GLU A 293 41.92 16.09 20.72
CA GLU A 293 42.18 14.64 20.84
C GLU A 293 40.87 13.81 20.81
N LEU A 294 39.81 14.29 21.47
CA LEU A 294 38.51 13.63 21.47
C LEU A 294 37.85 13.65 20.08
N GLU A 295 37.96 14.76 19.35
CA GLU A 295 37.44 14.86 17.98
C GLU A 295 38.13 13.86 17.04
N VAL A 296 39.46 13.71 17.16
CA VAL A 296 40.21 12.72 16.40
C VAL A 296 39.83 11.29 16.79
N ALA A 297 39.63 11.03 18.09
CA ALA A 297 39.21 9.72 18.58
C ALA A 297 37.80 9.33 18.07
N GLU A 298 36.86 10.28 17.97
CA GLU A 298 35.54 10.03 17.38
C GLU A 298 35.63 9.70 15.89
N LYS A 299 36.45 10.43 15.13
CA LYS A 299 36.71 10.14 13.71
C LYS A 299 37.35 8.76 13.52
N LEU A 300 38.31 8.40 14.36
CA LEU A 300 38.96 7.08 14.31
C LEU A 300 37.97 5.94 14.59
N LYS A 301 37.08 6.08 15.57
CA LYS A 301 36.02 5.08 15.83
C LYS A 301 35.11 4.88 14.62
N MET A 302 34.76 5.96 13.93
CA MET A 302 33.95 5.87 12.71
C MET A 302 34.72 5.16 11.59
N LYS A 303 36.01 5.47 11.44
CA LYS A 303 36.87 4.80 10.47
C LYS A 303 36.98 3.30 10.74
N GLU A 304 37.21 2.89 11.99
CA GLU A 304 37.25 1.46 12.37
C GLU A 304 35.95 0.72 12.04
N LYS A 305 34.79 1.38 12.17
CA LYS A 305 33.50 0.80 11.77
C LYS A 305 33.40 0.60 10.26
N VAL A 306 33.80 1.60 9.48
CA VAL A 306 33.81 1.49 8.02
C VAL A 306 34.79 0.40 7.59
N ASP A 307 35.98 0.33 8.20
CA ASP A 307 36.99 -0.69 7.90
C ASP A 307 36.45 -2.11 8.17
N LYS A 308 35.64 -2.31 9.23
CA LYS A 308 34.94 -3.58 9.48
C LYS A 308 33.94 -3.93 8.37
N ILE A 309 33.23 -2.94 7.82
CA ILE A 309 32.31 -3.15 6.69
C ILE A 309 33.10 -3.50 5.43
N VAL A 310 34.19 -2.78 5.15
CA VAL A 310 35.07 -3.01 4.00
C VAL A 310 35.70 -4.40 4.05
N ALA A 311 36.05 -4.90 5.24
CA ALA A 311 36.61 -6.24 5.45
C ALA A 311 35.69 -7.38 4.97
N HIS A 312 34.37 -7.15 4.85
CA HIS A 312 33.43 -8.12 4.30
C HIS A 312 33.44 -8.21 2.76
N HIS A 313 34.30 -7.44 2.07
CA HIS A 313 34.44 -7.43 0.60
C HIS A 313 33.10 -7.21 -0.13
N ILE A 314 32.40 -6.15 0.28
CA ILE A 314 31.10 -5.74 -0.24
C ILE A 314 31.29 -4.66 -1.31
N ASN A 315 30.44 -4.65 -2.33
CA ASN A 315 30.47 -3.62 -3.39
C ASN A 315 29.35 -2.58 -3.24
N VAL A 316 28.25 -2.94 -2.58
CA VAL A 316 27.10 -2.05 -2.33
C VAL A 316 26.68 -2.13 -0.86
N PHE A 317 26.65 -0.99 -0.19
CA PHE A 317 26.21 -0.84 1.19
C PHE A 317 24.90 -0.05 1.22
N ILE A 318 23.84 -0.64 1.77
CA ILE A 318 22.53 0.00 1.92
C ILE A 318 22.25 0.15 3.40
N ASN A 319 22.12 1.39 3.86
CA ASN A 319 21.83 1.70 5.24
C ASN A 319 20.43 2.30 5.41
N ARG A 320 19.75 1.91 6.48
CA ARG A 320 18.51 2.57 6.91
C ARG A 320 18.75 4.00 7.35
N GLN A 321 19.84 4.20 8.08
CA GLN A 321 20.17 5.49 8.66
C GLN A 321 20.95 6.32 7.65
N LEU A 322 21.01 7.62 7.91
CA LEU A 322 21.81 8.56 7.12
C LEU A 322 23.29 8.21 7.23
N ILE A 323 24.04 8.50 6.17
CA ILE A 323 25.49 8.35 6.12
C ILE A 323 26.07 9.75 5.97
N TYR A 324 26.79 10.22 6.99
CA TYR A 324 27.37 11.56 6.94
C TYR A 324 28.61 11.61 6.02
N ASN A 325 28.98 12.83 5.63
CA ASN A 325 30.03 13.11 4.66
C ASN A 325 31.37 12.37 4.93
N TYR A 326 31.77 12.23 6.20
CA TYR A 326 33.04 11.57 6.56
C TYR A 326 33.03 10.06 6.24
N PRO A 327 32.10 9.24 6.77
CA PRO A 327 31.97 7.85 6.34
C PRO A 327 31.62 7.69 4.86
N GLU A 328 30.84 8.61 4.26
CA GLU A 328 30.55 8.58 2.82
C GLU A 328 31.82 8.69 1.97
N GLN A 329 32.74 9.58 2.34
CA GLN A 329 34.04 9.72 1.69
C GLN A 329 34.87 8.43 1.80
N LEU A 330 34.89 7.80 2.98
CA LEU A 330 35.62 6.53 3.19
C LEU A 330 35.07 5.40 2.30
N PHE A 331 33.75 5.35 2.08
CA PHE A 331 33.15 4.41 1.13
C PHE A 331 33.50 4.73 -0.32
N ALA A 332 33.54 6.02 -0.69
CA ALA A 332 33.96 6.45 -2.02
C ALA A 332 35.42 6.09 -2.31
N ASP A 333 36.33 6.32 -1.34
CA ASP A 333 37.75 5.96 -1.43
C ASP A 333 37.94 4.43 -1.56
N ALA A 334 37.08 3.65 -0.90
CA ALA A 334 37.06 2.19 -1.02
C ALA A 334 36.37 1.68 -2.30
N GLY A 335 35.76 2.57 -3.10
CA GLY A 335 35.01 2.21 -4.32
C GLY A 335 33.68 1.50 -4.06
N ILE A 336 33.11 1.61 -2.85
CA ILE A 336 31.84 1.00 -2.46
C ILE A 336 30.71 1.97 -2.74
N MET A 337 29.63 1.49 -3.36
CA MET A 337 28.41 2.27 -3.52
C MET A 337 27.64 2.27 -2.20
N ALA A 338 27.52 3.42 -1.56
CA ALA A 338 26.72 3.61 -0.35
C ALA A 338 25.38 4.28 -0.69
N ILE A 339 24.30 3.66 -0.24
CA ILE A 339 22.94 4.20 -0.34
C ILE A 339 22.45 4.44 1.08
N GLU A 340 22.11 5.69 1.36
CA GLU A 340 21.60 6.11 2.65
C GLU A 340 20.08 6.22 2.68
N HIS A 341 19.55 6.26 3.90
CA HIS A 341 18.15 6.59 4.18
C HIS A 341 17.15 5.74 3.36
N ALA A 342 17.38 4.44 3.30
CA ALA A 342 16.38 3.50 2.82
C ALA A 342 15.30 3.35 3.90
N ASP A 343 14.05 3.65 3.57
CA ASP A 343 12.92 3.50 4.50
C ASP A 343 12.78 2.05 4.96
N PHE A 344 12.21 1.84 6.13
CA PHE A 344 12.06 0.51 6.74
C PHE A 344 11.40 -0.49 5.77
N GLU A 345 10.31 -0.07 5.14
CA GLU A 345 9.58 -0.84 4.13
C GLU A 345 10.45 -1.12 2.88
N GLY A 346 11.25 -0.14 2.44
CA GLY A 346 12.18 -0.31 1.32
C GLY A 346 13.23 -1.38 1.61
N ILE A 347 13.72 -1.44 2.84
CA ILE A 347 14.70 -2.44 3.26
C ILE A 347 14.07 -3.82 3.41
N GLU A 348 12.87 -3.93 3.96
CA GLU A 348 12.14 -5.21 4.03
C GLU A 348 11.89 -5.78 2.63
N ARG A 349 11.46 -4.93 1.69
CA ARG A 349 11.28 -5.31 0.29
C ARG A 349 12.60 -5.77 -0.34
N LEU A 350 13.69 -5.04 -0.13
CA LEU A 350 15.02 -5.43 -0.60
C LEU A 350 15.46 -6.76 -0.01
N ALA A 351 15.24 -6.96 1.28
CA ALA A 351 15.54 -8.21 1.98
C ALA A 351 14.78 -9.39 1.37
N LEU A 352 13.49 -9.23 1.02
CA LEU A 352 12.70 -10.25 0.34
C LEU A 352 13.21 -10.57 -1.07
N VAL A 353 13.57 -9.55 -1.86
CA VAL A 353 14.08 -9.74 -3.23
C VAL A 353 15.45 -10.44 -3.22
N LEU A 354 16.30 -10.09 -2.25
CA LEU A 354 17.63 -10.64 -2.10
C LEU A 354 17.64 -12.00 -1.36
N GLY A 355 16.61 -12.26 -0.55
CA GLY A 355 16.52 -13.41 0.35
C GLY A 355 17.45 -13.29 1.57
N LEU A 356 17.59 -12.07 2.11
CA LEU A 356 18.50 -11.76 3.23
C LEU A 356 17.76 -11.54 4.54
N LEU A 357 18.42 -11.85 5.66
CA LEU A 357 18.03 -11.40 6.99
C LEU A 357 18.65 -10.02 7.33
N MET A 358 17.86 -9.13 7.96
CA MET A 358 18.38 -7.83 8.41
C MET A 358 19.29 -7.97 9.63
N LEU A 359 20.38 -7.20 9.66
CA LEU A 359 21.27 -7.11 10.80
C LEU A 359 20.94 -5.89 11.66
N ALA A 360 20.49 -6.15 12.90
CA ALA A 360 20.06 -5.13 13.83
C ALA A 360 21.09 -4.76 14.91
N GLU A 361 22.12 -5.57 15.16
CA GLU A 361 23.08 -5.29 16.25
C GLU A 361 24.49 -5.69 15.90
N SER A 362 25.42 -4.75 16.11
CA SER A 362 26.89 -4.84 16.08
C SER A 362 27.48 -5.79 15.04
N ILE A 363 28.26 -5.26 14.10
CA ILE A 363 29.08 -5.99 13.14
C ILE A 363 30.02 -6.99 13.86
N ASN A 364 29.46 -8.12 14.30
CA ASN A 364 30.15 -9.29 14.78
C ASN A 364 30.09 -10.27 13.62
N ALA A 365 31.26 -10.61 13.12
CA ALA A 365 31.50 -11.24 11.82
C ALA A 365 30.88 -12.64 11.60
N ALA A 366 30.02 -13.12 12.49
CA ALA A 366 29.51 -14.49 12.49
C ALA A 366 28.19 -14.69 11.72
N PHE A 367 27.37 -13.65 11.56
CA PHE A 367 26.07 -13.74 10.86
C PHE A 367 25.92 -12.55 9.92
N VAL A 368 26.67 -12.51 8.82
CA VAL A 368 26.42 -11.54 7.75
C VAL A 368 26.06 -12.31 6.50
N GLU A 369 24.78 -12.39 6.19
CA GLU A 369 24.35 -12.89 4.89
C GLU A 369 24.62 -11.79 3.86
N VAL A 370 25.54 -12.07 2.95
CA VAL A 370 25.85 -11.20 1.81
C VAL A 370 25.14 -11.77 0.58
N ALA A 371 24.19 -11.03 0.02
CA ALA A 371 23.53 -11.46 -1.22
C ALA A 371 24.34 -11.02 -2.42
N CYS A 372 24.45 -11.91 -3.40
CA CYS A 372 24.95 -11.58 -4.72
C CYS A 372 23.78 -11.24 -5.64
N THR A 373 23.80 -10.05 -6.23
CA THR A 373 22.99 -9.70 -7.40
C THR A 373 23.88 -9.54 -8.60
N GLN A 374 23.38 -9.84 -9.80
CA GLN A 374 24.21 -9.73 -11.00
C GLN A 374 24.48 -8.27 -11.40
N ARG A 375 23.60 -7.34 -11.01
CA ARG A 375 23.72 -5.94 -11.41
C ARG A 375 23.02 -5.01 -10.41
N ALA A 376 23.74 -3.99 -9.95
CA ALA A 376 23.21 -2.82 -9.27
C ALA A 376 23.57 -1.57 -10.09
N ALA A 377 22.60 -0.86 -10.67
CA ALA A 377 22.89 0.26 -11.56
C ALA A 377 21.93 1.44 -11.34
N GLU A 378 22.49 2.65 -11.34
CA GLU A 378 21.74 3.90 -11.47
C GLU A 378 21.14 3.98 -12.89
N VAL A 379 19.81 4.05 -12.98
CA VAL A 379 19.06 4.12 -14.23
C VAL A 379 18.55 5.55 -14.42
N TRP A 380 19.20 6.26 -15.34
CA TRP A 380 18.66 7.46 -15.94
C TRP A 380 17.86 7.06 -17.19
N LYS A 381 16.54 7.18 -17.10
CA LYS A 381 15.51 7.01 -18.15
C LYS A 381 16.07 6.57 -19.53
N ARG A 382 16.05 5.27 -19.85
CA ARG A 382 15.98 4.81 -21.25
C ARG A 382 15.49 3.37 -21.43
N SER A 383 14.44 3.27 -22.24
CA SER A 383 13.95 2.16 -23.04
C SER A 383 15.03 1.18 -23.50
N GLY A 384 14.88 -0.09 -23.12
CA GLY A 384 15.75 -1.18 -23.59
C GLY A 384 15.40 -2.51 -22.94
N ILE A 385 14.48 -3.25 -23.59
CA ILE A 385 14.07 -4.60 -23.22
C ILE A 385 15.26 -5.55 -23.40
N THR A 386 15.69 -6.23 -22.34
CA THR A 386 16.40 -7.51 -22.47
C THR A 386 15.90 -8.46 -21.39
N GLY A 387 15.06 -9.41 -21.83
CA GLY A 387 14.55 -10.50 -21.01
C GLY A 387 15.67 -11.47 -20.65
N ARG A 388 15.81 -11.71 -19.35
CA ARG A 388 16.43 -12.90 -18.73
C ARG A 388 16.10 -12.79 -17.25
N TYR A 389 15.32 -13.75 -16.74
CA TYR A 389 14.96 -13.90 -15.33
C TYR A 389 16.22 -13.88 -14.44
N VAL A 390 16.56 -12.70 -13.92
CA VAL A 390 17.77 -12.46 -13.13
C VAL A 390 17.44 -11.40 -12.09
N ARG A 391 17.82 -11.65 -10.82
CA ARG A 391 17.71 -10.67 -9.73
C ARG A 391 18.60 -9.46 -10.02
N LYS A 392 17.99 -8.35 -10.41
CA LYS A 392 18.64 -7.05 -10.68
C LYS A 392 18.24 -6.04 -9.60
N LEU A 393 19.13 -5.12 -9.26
CA LEU A 393 18.80 -3.94 -8.46
C LEU A 393 18.98 -2.72 -9.35
N HIS A 394 17.96 -1.90 -9.47
CA HIS A 394 18.00 -0.67 -10.25
C HIS A 394 17.75 0.51 -9.31
N ILE A 395 18.61 1.52 -9.39
CA ILE A 395 18.56 2.72 -8.56
C ILE A 395 18.04 3.83 -9.45
N VAL A 396 16.93 4.47 -9.09
CA VAL A 396 16.31 5.51 -9.95
C VAL A 396 16.49 6.87 -9.29
N SER A 397 17.25 7.74 -9.95
CA SER A 397 17.39 9.14 -9.54
C SER A 397 16.17 9.95 -10.00
N SER A 398 15.68 10.84 -9.12
CA SER A 398 14.75 11.93 -9.51
C SER A 398 15.39 12.93 -10.45
#